data_AF-A0A1V5BHQ9-F1
#
_entry.id   AF-A0A1V5BHQ9-F1
#
_cell.length_a   1.000
_cell.length_b   1.000
_cell.length_c   1.000
_cell.angle_alpha   90.00
_cell.angle_beta   90.00
_cell.angle_gamma   90.00
#
_symmetry.space_group_name_H-M   'P 1'
#
loop_
_entity.id
_entity.type
_entity.pdbx_description
1 polymer ?
#
loop_
_entity_poly.entity_id
_entity_poly.type
_entity_poly.pdbx_seq_one_letter_code
_entity_poly.pdbx_strand_id
1 'polypeptide(L)'
;MDTYKELIKEVFQSVSQAIGIHAMLLVLEHALWKTKQQYEEAALIKLSEEGVFLAELNQLNPDKAKEISHYFIMSIVDTLGRLVGIQLANQLTKQLRILDSEV
;
A
#
# COMPACT_ATOMS: atom_id res chain seq x y z
N MET A 1 -1.98 4.91 -12.48
CA MET A 1 -2.19 5.51 -11.15
C MET A 1 -3.47 4.98 -10.52
N ASP A 2 -4.57 4.89 -11.27
CA ASP A 2 -5.84 4.42 -10.70
C ASP A 2 -5.77 2.95 -10.23
N THR A 3 -5.09 2.07 -10.97
CA THR A 3 -4.78 0.70 -10.52
C THR A 3 -4.11 0.66 -9.15
N TYR A 4 -3.16 1.55 -8.86
CA TYR A 4 -2.48 1.58 -7.55
C TYR A 4 -3.38 2.11 -6.44
N LYS A 5 -4.28 3.05 -6.75
CA LYS A 5 -5.26 3.54 -5.78
C LYS A 5 -6.24 2.41 -5.40
N GLU A 6 -6.69 1.64 -6.39
CA GLU A 6 -7.56 0.49 -6.19
C GLU A 6 -6.88 -0.59 -5.35
N LEU A 7 -5.66 -1.00 -5.73
CA LEU A 7 -4.88 -1.98 -4.96
C LEU A 7 -4.65 -1.55 -3.52
N ILE A 8 -4.26 -0.29 -3.28
CA ILE A 8 -4.06 0.21 -1.91
C ILE A 8 -5.37 0.19 -1.14
N LYS A 9 -6.48 0.60 -1.75
CA LYS A 9 -7.80 0.59 -1.12
C LYS A 9 -8.21 -0.83 -0.73
N GLU A 10 -8.03 -1.80 -1.62
CA GLU A 10 -8.35 -3.20 -1.36
C GLU A 10 -7.50 -3.81 -0.24
N VAL A 11 -6.18 -3.57 -0.28
CA VAL A 11 -5.27 -3.98 0.80
C VAL A 11 -5.69 -3.33 2.11
N PHE A 12 -5.96 -2.02 2.10
CA PHE A 12 -6.39 -1.29 3.29
C PHE A 12 -7.66 -1.86 3.88
N GLN A 13 -8.71 -2.06 3.08
CA GLN A 13 -9.99 -2.57 3.56
C GLN A 13 -9.88 -4.01 4.07
N SER A 14 -9.26 -4.90 3.29
CA SER A 14 -9.17 -6.32 3.62
C SER A 14 -8.31 -6.55 4.86
N VAL A 15 -7.17 -5.86 4.95
CA VAL A 15 -6.22 -6.05 6.05
C VAL A 15 -6.69 -5.35 7.32
N SER A 16 -7.28 -4.15 7.24
CA SER A 16 -7.80 -3.46 8.42
C SER A 16 -8.89 -4.27 9.13
N GLN A 17 -9.70 -5.03 8.40
CA GLN A 17 -10.68 -5.93 9.00
C GLN A 17 -10.02 -7.11 9.75
N ALA A 18 -8.87 -7.58 9.27
CA ALA A 18 -8.17 -8.72 9.86
C ALA A 18 -7.31 -8.35 11.07
N ILE A 19 -6.58 -7.23 11.02
CA ILE A 19 -5.61 -6.84 12.06
C ILE A 19 -6.05 -5.64 12.91
N GLY A 20 -7.17 -5.01 12.56
CA GLY A 20 -7.66 -3.78 13.20
C GLY A 20 -7.02 -2.52 12.60
N ILE A 21 -7.78 -1.42 12.64
CA ILE A 21 -7.40 -0.16 11.97
C ILE A 21 -6.08 0.42 12.48
N HIS A 22 -5.84 0.39 13.80
CA HIS A 22 -4.61 0.95 14.38
C HIS A 22 -3.36 0.16 13.98
N ALA A 23 -3.44 -1.17 13.90
CA ALA A 23 -2.32 -1.98 13.41
C ALA A 23 -2.07 -1.72 11.92
N MET A 24 -3.12 -1.51 11.12
CA MET A 24 -2.98 -1.15 9.72
C MET A 24 -2.34 0.24 9.54
N LEU A 25 -2.69 1.22 10.37
CA LEU A 25 -2.03 2.54 10.35
C LEU A 25 -0.52 2.41 10.59
N LEU A 26 -0.09 1.61 11.57
CA LEU A 26 1.33 1.38 11.83
C LEU A 26 2.04 0.72 10.64
N VAL A 27 1.37 -0.21 9.95
CA VAL A 27 1.90 -0.81 8.71
C VAL A 27 2.09 0.25 7.63
N LEU A 28 1.09 1.10 7.41
CA LEU A 28 1.13 2.15 6.41
C LEU A 28 2.20 3.20 6.74
N GLU A 29 2.30 3.62 7.99
CA GLU A 29 3.33 4.55 8.46
C GLU A 29 4.73 4.00 8.24
N HIS A 30 4.96 2.73 8.58
CA HIS A 30 6.23 2.08 8.36
C HIS A 30 6.57 1.93 6.87
N ALA A 31 5.60 1.56 6.03
CA ALA A 31 5.78 1.50 4.59
C ALA A 31 6.08 2.89 3.98
N LEU A 32 5.40 3.94 4.46
CA LEU A 32 5.63 5.31 4.03
C LEU A 32 7.02 5.78 4.46
N TRP A 33 7.42 5.48 5.69
CA TRP A 33 8.76 5.77 6.19
C TRP A 33 9.84 5.14 5.31
N LYS A 34 9.72 3.85 4.97
CA LYS A 34 10.63 3.17 4.03
C LYS A 34 10.66 3.84 2.66
N THR A 35 9.48 4.16 2.12
CA THR A 35 9.37 4.81 0.81
C THR A 35 10.06 6.17 0.81
N LYS A 36 9.94 6.95 1.89
CA LYS A 36 10.62 8.23 2.06
C LYS A 36 12.14 8.14 2.13
N GLN A 37 12.70 6.99 2.52
CA GLN A 37 14.16 6.77 2.48
C GLN A 37 14.69 6.65 1.05
N GLN A 38 13.84 6.21 0.11
CA GLN A 38 14.20 6.02 -1.29
C GLN A 38 13.73 7.18 -2.18
N TYR A 39 12.60 7.81 -1.84
CA TYR A 39 11.94 8.85 -2.63
C TYR A 39 11.46 9.96 -1.69
N GLU A 40 12.13 11.11 -1.73
CA GLU A 40 11.74 12.27 -0.92
C GLU A 40 10.31 12.73 -1.24
N GLU A 41 9.90 12.61 -2.51
CA GLU A 41 8.58 12.97 -3.01
C GLU A 41 7.45 12.09 -2.46
N ALA A 42 7.78 10.99 -1.77
CA ALA A 42 6.79 10.19 -1.02
C ALA A 42 6.13 10.99 0.12
N ALA A 43 6.65 12.17 0.50
CA ALA A 43 5.97 13.11 1.40
C ALA A 43 4.59 13.59 0.90
N LEU A 44 4.32 13.43 -0.40
CA LEU A 44 3.02 13.71 -1.03
C LEU A 44 1.96 12.62 -0.74
N ILE A 45 2.37 11.45 -0.24
CA ILE A 45 1.42 10.42 0.20
C ILE A 45 0.84 10.82 1.56
N LYS A 46 -0.49 10.89 1.66
CA LYS A 46 -1.19 11.17 2.92
C LYS A 46 -1.87 9.91 3.45
N LEU A 47 -1.80 9.73 4.76
CA LEU A 47 -2.41 8.62 5.49
C LEU A 47 -3.44 9.17 6.47
N SER A 48 -4.48 8.38 6.71
CA SER A 48 -5.57 8.69 7.65
C SER A 48 -6.27 7.40 8.07
N GLU A 49 -7.18 7.47 9.04
CA GLU A 49 -8.03 6.32 9.41
C GLU A 49 -8.99 5.93 8.28
N GLU A 50 -9.25 6.84 7.35
CA GLU A 50 -10.08 6.62 6.17
C GLU A 50 -9.32 5.97 5.01
N GLY A 51 -7.98 5.88 5.09
CA GLY A 51 -7.13 5.21 4.12
C GLY A 51 -5.95 6.05 3.63
N VAL A 52 -5.47 5.70 2.44
CA VAL A 52 -4.29 6.29 1.78
C VAL A 52 -4.71 7.16 0.60
N PHE A 53 -4.14 8.35 0.52
CA PHE A 53 -4.37 9.29 -0.57
C PHE A 53 -3.10 9.54 -1.37
N LEU A 54 -3.18 9.27 -2.68
CA LEU A 54 -2.09 9.45 -3.64
C LEU A 54 -2.31 10.66 -4.57
N ALA A 55 -3.32 11.49 -4.33
CA ALA A 55 -3.73 12.55 -5.26
C ALA A 55 -2.61 13.56 -5.53
N GLU A 56 -1.80 13.89 -4.52
CA GLU A 56 -0.69 14.83 -4.65
C GLU A 56 0.46 14.28 -5.50
N LEU A 57 0.60 12.95 -5.67
CA LEU A 57 1.60 12.36 -6.57
C LEU A 57 1.32 12.67 -8.04
N ASN A 58 0.09 13.03 -8.41
CA ASN A 58 -0.24 13.45 -9.78
C ASN A 58 0.44 14.76 -10.20
N GLN A 59 1.04 15.49 -9.25
CA GLN A 59 1.84 16.68 -9.53
C GLN A 59 3.24 16.31 -10.09
N LEU A 60 3.65 15.05 -9.94
CA LEU A 60 4.91 14.54 -10.47
C LEU A 60 4.75 14.06 -11.91
N ASN A 61 5.88 13.81 -12.57
CA ASN A 61 5.91 13.03 -13.79
C ASN A 61 5.19 11.66 -13.56
N PRO A 62 4.37 11.18 -14.52
CA PRO A 62 3.58 9.95 -14.36
C PRO A 62 4.38 8.68 -14.06
N ASP A 63 5.57 8.52 -14.63
CA ASP A 63 6.43 7.37 -14.41
C ASP A 63 7.05 7.41 -13.02
N LYS A 64 7.45 8.59 -12.54
CA LYS A 64 7.91 8.79 -11.16
C LYS A 64 6.81 8.50 -10.15
N ALA A 65 5.60 8.99 -10.40
CA ALA A 65 4.43 8.74 -9.56
C ALA A 65 4.10 7.24 -9.47
N LYS A 66 4.19 6.51 -10.61
CA LYS A 66 4.03 5.05 -10.65
C LYS A 66 5.13 4.34 -9.86
N GLU A 67 6.39 4.74 -10.04
CA GLU A 67 7.52 4.14 -9.34
C GLU A 67 7.36 4.25 -7.82
N ILE A 68 7.05 5.45 -7.33
CA ILE A 68 6.82 5.70 -5.89
C ILE A 68 5.63 4.89 -5.38
N SER A 69 4.51 4.88 -6.11
CA SER A 69 3.30 4.14 -5.73
C SER A 69 3.56 2.63 -5.67
N HIS A 70 4.30 2.10 -6.64
CA HIS A 70 4.70 0.71 -6.67
C HIS A 70 5.57 0.34 -5.48
N TYR A 71 6.63 1.13 -5.21
CA TYR A 71 7.51 0.90 -4.08
C TYR A 71 6.77 0.95 -2.74
N PHE A 72 5.85 1.90 -2.60
CA PHE A 72 5.02 2.05 -1.41
C PHE A 72 4.14 0.81 -1.17
N ILE A 73 3.45 0.31 -2.19
CA ILE A 73 2.63 -0.91 -2.08
C ILE A 73 3.49 -2.12 -1.72
N MET A 74 4.63 -2.28 -2.38
CA MET A 74 5.55 -3.38 -2.06
C MET A 74 6.05 -3.30 -0.61
N SER A 75 6.27 -2.09 -0.09
CA SER A 75 6.65 -1.86 1.30
C SER A 75 5.53 -2.19 2.29
N ILE A 76 4.27 -1.95 1.93
CA ILE A 76 3.10 -2.40 2.70
C ILE A 76 3.09 -3.93 2.76
N VAL A 77 3.19 -4.59 1.61
CA VAL A 77 3.15 -6.07 1.53
C VAL A 77 4.30 -6.71 2.29
N ASP A 78 5.54 -6.20 2.17
CA ASP A 78 6.69 -6.69 2.96
C ASP A 78 6.47 -6.49 4.47
N THR A 79 5.94 -5.34 4.88
CA THR A 79 5.67 -5.05 6.29
C THR A 79 4.59 -5.97 6.84
N LEU A 80 3.51 -6.21 6.10
CA LEU A 80 2.48 -7.18 6.44
C LEU A 80 3.05 -8.60 6.49
N GLY A 81 3.82 -9.02 5.49
CA GLY A 81 4.49 -10.32 5.46
C GLY A 81 5.30 -10.63 6.72
N ARG A 82 5.92 -9.61 7.30
CA ARG A 82 6.67 -9.72 8.56
C ARG A 82 5.77 -9.72 9.80
N LEU A 83 4.69 -8.94 9.80
CA LEU A 83 3.80 -8.79 10.96
C LEU A 83 2.85 -9.97 11.16
N VAL A 84 2.22 -10.45 10.09
CA VAL A 84 1.20 -11.52 10.16
C VAL A 84 1.75 -12.90 9.83
N GLY A 85 3.04 -12.98 9.48
CA GLY A 85 3.69 -14.21 9.04
C GLY A 85 3.35 -14.61 7.61
N ILE A 86 4.24 -15.42 7.01
CA ILE A 86 4.21 -15.83 5.59
C ILE A 86 2.87 -16.46 5.16
N GLN A 87 2.15 -17.13 6.07
CA GLN A 87 0.89 -17.80 5.75
C GLN A 87 -0.25 -16.82 5.46
N LEU A 88 -0.42 -15.78 6.28
CA LEU A 88 -1.46 -14.77 6.05
C LEU A 88 -1.12 -13.90 4.84
N ALA A 89 0.15 -13.57 4.65
CA ALA A 89 0.62 -12.82 3.47
C ALA A 89 0.46 -13.61 2.16
N ASN A 90 0.63 -14.94 2.19
CA ASN A 90 0.34 -15.80 1.05
C ASN A 90 -1.15 -15.88 0.74
N GLN A 91 -2.03 -15.81 1.75
CA GLN A 91 -3.49 -15.72 1.54
C GLN A 91 -3.88 -14.39 0.89
N LEU A 92 -3.32 -13.27 1.36
CA LEU A 92 -3.52 -11.94 0.78
C LEU A 92 -3.00 -11.86 -0.67
N THR A 93 -1.81 -12.40 -0.94
CA THR A 93 -1.25 -12.43 -2.31
C THR A 93 -2.12 -13.26 -3.26
N LYS A 94 -2.73 -14.35 -2.77
CA LYS A 94 -3.69 -15.14 -3.57
C LYS A 94 -4.97 -14.37 -3.86
N GLN A 95 -5.51 -13.64 -2.88
CA GLN A 95 -6.70 -12.80 -3.09
C GLN A 95 -6.45 -11.69 -4.12
N LEU A 96 -5.28 -11.05 -4.06
CA LEU A 96 -4.88 -10.04 -5.04
C LEU A 96 -4.69 -10.60 -6.45
N ARG A 97 -4.18 -11.84 -6.60
CA ARG A 97 -4.05 -12.50 -7.92
C ARG A 97 -5.37 -12.96 -8.54
N ILE A 98 -6.39 -13.23 -7.73
CA ILE A 98 -7.73 -13.60 -8.22
C ILE A 98 -8.38 -12.38 -8.89
N LEU A 99 -8.17 -11.18 -8.34
CA LEU A 99 -8.66 -9.93 -8.94
C LEU A 99 -7.98 -9.59 -10.28
N ASP A 100 -6.71 -9.97 -10.46
CA ASP A 100 -5.97 -9.87 -11.74
C ASP A 100 -6.45 -10.87 -12.83
N SER A 101 -7.24 -11.89 -12.48
CA SER A 101 -7.68 -12.94 -13.42
C SER A 101 -9.16 -12.88 -13.78
N GLU A 102 -9.91 -11.93 -13.22
CA GLU A 102 -11.29 -11.61 -13.60
C GLU A 102 -11.40 -10.31 -14.44
N VAL A 103 -10.27 -9.74 -14.88
CA VAL A 103 -10.17 -8.58 -15.78
C VAL A 103 -9.52 -8.95 -17.11
#